data_AF-A0A0F4UYI3-F1
#
_entry.id   AF-A0A0F4UYI3-F1
#
_cell.length_a   1.000
_cell.length_b   1.000
_cell.length_c   1.000
_cell.angle_alpha   90.00
_cell.angle_beta   90.00
_cell.angle_gamma   90.00
#
_symmetry.space_group_name_H-M   'P 1'
#
loop_
_entity.id
_entity.type
_entity.pdbx_description
1 polymer ?
#
loop_
_entity_poly.entity_id
_entity_poly.type
_entity_poly.pdbx_seq_one_letter_code
_entity_poly.pdbx_strand_id
1 'polypeptide(L)'
;MELTPFVKTLQAATRAYWDANQRPLLLSNLPVIFAEQGVDYRTELNGETLKAFVGRTSDAATYKVITHPVHRAKIGLVPPDVNYEFEVDPEPAQEAAPSEIAPVQNDAIALLNILSKLDVEDLEKINIPVSVLAKLFKQP
;
A
#
# COMPACT_ATOMS: atom_id res chain seq x y z
N MET A 1 -11.56 9.67 25.61
CA MET A 1 -12.35 8.78 24.75
C MET A 1 -12.26 7.38 25.34
N GLU A 2 -13.37 6.66 25.46
CA GLU A 2 -13.29 5.25 25.85
C GLU A 2 -12.66 4.45 24.70
N LEU A 3 -11.57 3.74 25.00
CA LEU A 3 -10.90 2.87 24.03
C LEU A 3 -11.80 1.65 23.80
N THR A 4 -12.33 1.50 22.58
CA THR A 4 -13.10 0.31 22.23
C THR A 4 -12.21 -0.93 22.35
N PRO A 5 -12.79 -2.12 22.61
CA PRO A 5 -12.04 -3.38 22.69
C PRO A 5 -11.16 -3.58 21.44
N PHE A 6 -11.68 -3.26 20.27
CA PHE A 6 -10.96 -3.34 19.00
C PHE A 6 -9.72 -2.43 18.95
N VAL A 7 -9.80 -1.21 19.50
CA VAL A 7 -8.65 -0.29 19.56
C VAL A 7 -7.56 -0.84 20.48
N LYS A 8 -7.92 -1.49 21.59
CA LYS A 8 -6.95 -2.18 22.47
C LYS A 8 -6.28 -3.36 21.77
N THR A 9 -7.05 -4.15 21.01
CA THR A 9 -6.50 -5.24 20.19
C THR A 9 -5.54 -4.71 19.14
N LEU A 10 -5.90 -3.63 18.46
CA LEU A 10 -5.05 -2.99 17.45
C LEU A 10 -3.76 -2.43 18.07
N GLN A 11 -3.85 -1.82 19.25
CA GLN A 11 -2.69 -1.37 20.01
C GLN A 11 -1.76 -2.54 20.36
N ALA A 12 -2.30 -3.63 20.89
CA ALA A 12 -1.54 -4.82 21.25
C ALA A 12 -0.89 -5.47 20.02
N ALA A 13 -1.62 -5.60 18.91
CA ALA A 13 -1.12 -6.15 17.66
C ALA A 13 -0.01 -5.27 17.05
N THR A 14 -0.18 -3.95 17.08
CA THR A 14 0.84 -2.99 16.61
C THR A 14 2.11 -3.12 17.43
N ARG A 15 1.99 -3.21 18.76
CA ARG A 15 3.14 -3.37 19.66
C ARG A 15 3.84 -4.71 19.44
N ALA A 16 3.11 -5.81 19.41
CA ALA A 16 3.67 -7.14 19.18
C ALA A 16 4.38 -7.25 17.82
N TYR A 17 3.79 -6.66 16.76
CA TYR A 17 4.40 -6.65 15.44
C TYR A 17 5.68 -5.80 15.41
N TRP A 18 5.66 -4.65 16.10
CA TRP A 18 6.83 -3.79 16.25
C TRP A 18 7.95 -4.46 17.03
N ASP A 19 7.65 -5.10 18.17
CA ASP A 19 8.64 -5.81 18.98
C ASP A 19 9.29 -6.97 18.21
N ALA A 20 8.53 -7.66 17.35
CA ALA A 20 9.01 -8.79 16.56
C ALA A 20 9.81 -8.38 15.32
N ASN A 21 9.40 -7.32 14.62
CA ASN A 21 9.94 -6.98 13.30
C ASN A 21 10.69 -5.65 13.24
N GLN A 22 10.58 -4.82 14.29
CA GLN A 22 11.03 -3.42 14.33
C GLN A 22 10.57 -2.61 13.10
N ARG A 23 9.38 -2.94 12.60
CA ARG A 23 8.80 -2.35 11.39
C ARG A 23 7.37 -1.92 11.66
N PRO A 24 6.90 -0.86 10.98
CA PRO A 24 5.52 -0.41 11.12
C PRO A 24 4.54 -1.48 10.64
N LEU A 25 3.45 -1.66 11.38
CA LEU A 25 2.40 -2.58 11.01
C LEU A 25 1.55 -1.95 9.90
N LEU A 26 1.63 -2.51 8.70
CA LEU A 26 0.89 -1.99 7.55
C LEU A 26 -0.61 -2.31 7.67
N LEU A 27 -1.47 -1.36 7.27
CA LEU A 27 -2.92 -1.60 7.19
C LEU A 27 -3.26 -2.78 6.28
N SER A 28 -2.47 -3.03 5.24
CA SER A 28 -2.62 -4.19 4.35
C SER A 28 -2.41 -5.54 5.05
N ASN A 29 -1.65 -5.57 6.15
CA ASN A 29 -1.38 -6.79 6.91
C ASN A 29 -2.42 -7.01 8.03
N LEU A 30 -3.21 -5.99 8.38
CA LEU A 30 -4.23 -6.12 9.42
C LEU A 30 -5.27 -7.22 9.13
N PRO A 31 -5.81 -7.37 7.90
CA PRO A 31 -6.76 -8.46 7.61
C PRO A 31 -6.18 -9.84 7.88
N VAL A 32 -4.88 -10.04 7.59
CA VAL A 32 -4.19 -11.33 7.83
C VAL A 32 -4.07 -11.58 9.33
N ILE A 33 -3.58 -10.59 10.08
CA ILE A 33 -3.41 -10.71 11.55
C ILE A 33 -4.75 -10.92 12.24
N PHE A 34 -5.80 -10.22 11.82
CA PHE A 34 -7.13 -10.39 12.40
C PHE A 34 -7.78 -11.72 12.01
N ALA A 35 -7.54 -12.20 10.78
CA ALA A 35 -7.96 -13.54 10.39
C ALA A 35 -7.28 -14.62 11.25
N GLU A 36 -5.99 -14.49 11.54
CA GLU A 36 -5.26 -15.41 12.43
C GLU A 36 -5.77 -15.36 13.89
N GLN A 37 -6.26 -14.20 14.33
CA GLN A 37 -6.84 -14.01 15.67
C GLN A 37 -8.35 -14.33 15.73
N GLY A 38 -8.98 -14.72 14.62
CA GLY A 38 -10.42 -14.98 14.56
C GLY A 38 -11.29 -13.73 14.82
N VAL A 39 -10.75 -12.53 14.58
CA VAL A 39 -11.43 -11.25 14.82
C VAL A 39 -12.06 -10.74 13.53
N ASP A 40 -13.38 -10.61 13.53
CA ASP A 40 -14.13 -10.05 12.40
C ASP A 40 -14.11 -8.52 12.43
N TYR A 41 -13.04 -7.93 11.92
CA TYR A 41 -12.81 -6.49 11.94
C TYR A 41 -13.86 -5.68 11.15
N ARG A 42 -14.61 -6.32 10.24
CA ARG A 42 -15.66 -5.66 9.44
C ARG A 42 -16.84 -5.19 10.28
N THR A 43 -17.16 -5.93 11.35
CA THR A 43 -18.25 -5.61 12.28
C THR A 43 -17.87 -4.42 13.15
N GLU A 44 -16.61 -4.35 13.58
CA GLU A 44 -16.07 -3.27 14.41
C GLU A 44 -15.91 -1.94 13.65
N LEU A 45 -15.74 -2.02 12.33
CA LEU A 45 -15.62 -0.85 11.46
C LEU A 45 -16.95 -0.14 11.18
N ASN A 46 -18.11 -0.75 11.48
CA ASN A 46 -19.43 -0.15 11.23
C ASN A 46 -19.61 0.41 9.79
N GLY A 47 -19.00 -0.23 8.78
CA GLY A 47 -19.03 0.23 7.39
C GLY A 47 -18.02 1.33 7.03
N GLU A 48 -17.19 1.78 7.97
CA GLU A 48 -16.07 2.69 7.74
C GLU A 48 -14.86 1.96 7.12
N THR A 49 -14.01 2.69 6.40
CA THR A 49 -12.74 2.13 5.90
C THR A 49 -11.71 2.03 7.03
N LEU A 50 -10.87 0.98 7.01
CA LEU A 50 -9.75 0.83 7.96
C LEU A 50 -8.92 2.10 8.10
N LYS A 51 -8.67 2.79 6.97
CA LYS A 51 -7.93 4.05 6.94
C LYS A 51 -8.60 5.15 7.76
N ALA A 52 -9.90 5.37 7.54
CA ALA A 52 -10.65 6.41 8.24
C ALA A 52 -10.79 6.06 9.73
N PHE A 53 -11.01 4.78 10.04
CA PHE A 53 -11.06 4.29 11.41
C PHE A 53 -9.76 4.56 12.15
N VAL A 54 -8.60 4.09 11.63
CA VAL A 54 -7.32 4.30 12.32
C VAL A 54 -6.93 5.77 12.40
N GLY A 55 -7.30 6.59 11.41
CA GLY A 55 -7.06 8.03 11.44
C GLY A 55 -7.92 8.75 12.49
N ARG A 56 -9.13 8.26 12.76
CA ARG A 56 -10.00 8.78 13.82
C ARG A 56 -9.55 8.32 15.21
N THR A 57 -9.05 7.10 15.32
CA THR A 57 -8.63 6.50 16.60
C THR A 57 -7.12 6.61 16.87
N SER A 58 -6.37 7.28 15.98
CA SER A 58 -4.98 7.64 16.21
C SER A 58 -4.90 8.78 17.21
N ASP A 59 -4.91 8.41 18.48
CA ASP A 59 -4.59 9.31 19.58
C ASP A 59 -3.15 9.08 20.04
N ALA A 60 -2.51 10.12 20.58
CA ALA A 60 -1.12 10.11 21.02
C ALA A 60 -0.82 9.04 22.09
N ALA A 61 -1.84 8.51 22.77
CA ALA A 61 -1.72 7.45 23.77
C ALA A 61 -1.94 6.02 23.24
N THR A 62 -2.38 5.85 22.00
CA THR A 62 -2.82 4.54 21.49
C THR A 62 -1.84 3.98 20.47
N TYR A 63 -1.67 4.68 19.35
CA TYR A 63 -0.72 4.37 18.28
C TYR A 63 -0.63 5.58 17.34
N LYS A 64 0.49 5.71 16.63
CA LYS A 64 0.68 6.72 15.61
C LYS A 64 0.44 6.11 14.24
N VAL A 65 -0.31 6.84 13.42
CA VAL A 65 -0.51 6.51 12.01
C VAL A 65 0.56 7.23 11.21
N ILE A 66 1.39 6.46 10.52
CA ILE A 66 2.41 6.97 9.61
C ILE A 66 1.98 6.66 8.18
N THR A 67 2.14 7.63 7.28
CA THR A 67 1.83 7.43 5.86
C THR A 67 3.12 7.57 5.07
N HIS A 68 3.34 6.66 4.12
CA HIS A 68 4.49 6.77 3.24
C HIS A 68 4.38 8.04 2.37
N PRO A 69 5.44 8.87 2.28
CA PRO A 69 5.38 10.14 1.56
C PRO A 69 5.07 9.97 0.07
N VAL A 70 5.65 8.94 -0.56
CA VAL A 70 5.44 8.61 -1.98
C VAL A 70 4.14 7.81 -2.22
N HIS A 71 3.72 6.96 -1.28
CA HIS A 71 2.58 6.05 -1.47
C HIS A 71 1.53 6.28 -0.40
N ARG A 72 0.58 7.18 -0.66
CA ARG A 72 -0.53 7.53 0.27
C ARG A 72 -1.42 6.35 0.70
N ALA A 73 -1.33 5.21 0.01
CA ALA A 73 -2.01 3.96 0.37
C ALA A 73 -1.21 3.08 1.35
N LYS A 74 0.12 3.28 1.45
CA LYS A 74 0.99 2.55 2.36
C LYS A 74 0.99 3.25 3.72
N ILE A 75 -0.02 2.91 4.50
CA ILE A 75 -0.25 3.42 5.84
C ILE A 75 0.23 2.37 6.84
N GLY A 76 1.11 2.80 7.74
CA GLY A 76 1.66 2.01 8.82
C GLY A 76 1.15 2.50 10.19
N LEU A 77 1.10 1.58 11.13
CA LEU A 77 0.83 1.82 12.54
C LEU A 77 2.12 1.58 13.32
N VAL A 78 2.45 2.51 14.21
CA VAL A 78 3.59 2.39 15.12
C VAL A 78 3.16 2.67 16.56
N PRO A 79 3.85 2.09 17.55
CA PRO A 79 3.61 2.43 18.95
C PRO A 79 3.76 3.94 19.20
N PRO A 80 3.01 4.52 20.16
CA PRO A 80 3.02 5.96 20.40
C PRO A 80 4.41 6.49 20.80
N ASP A 81 5.19 5.66 21.49
CA ASP A 81 6.54 5.98 21.96
C ASP A 81 7.61 5.97 20.86
N VAL A 82 7.24 5.50 19.66
CA VAL A 82 8.16 5.36 18.53
C VAL A 82 7.92 6.50 17.55
N ASN A 83 9.02 7.15 17.15
CA ASN A 83 9.02 8.10 16.04
C ASN A 83 9.70 7.43 14.85
N TYR A 84 8.89 6.78 14.01
CA TYR A 84 9.36 6.14 12.79
C TYR A 84 8.86 6.95 11.60
N GLU A 85 9.80 7.28 10.72
CA GLU A 85 9.53 7.87 9.42
C GLU A 85 10.02 6.88 8.38
N PHE A 86 9.27 6.70 7.29
CA PHE A 86 9.76 5.87 6.20
C PHE A 86 11.00 6.54 5.64
N GLU A 87 12.14 5.84 5.66
CA GLU A 87 13.34 6.29 4.96
C GLU A 87 12.97 6.47 3.49
N VAL A 88 12.89 7.74 3.09
CA VAL A 88 12.82 8.12 1.70
C VAL A 88 14.28 8.16 1.28
N ASP A 89 14.75 7.13 0.60
CA ASP A 89 15.91 7.33 -0.23
C ASP A 89 15.60 8.54 -1.12
N PRO A 90 16.46 9.57 -1.17
CA PRO A 90 16.31 10.62 -2.15
C PRO A 90 16.60 10.00 -3.52
N GLU A 91 15.61 9.32 -4.10
CA GLU A 91 15.62 9.02 -5.52
C GLU A 91 15.76 10.36 -6.26
N PRO A 92 16.69 10.46 -7.22
CA PRO A 92 16.96 11.70 -7.92
C PRO A 92 15.67 12.16 -8.59
N ALA A 93 15.36 13.44 -8.41
CA ALA A 93 14.19 14.15 -8.97
C ALA A 93 13.71 13.55 -10.30
N GLN A 94 12.74 12.65 -10.24
CA GLN A 94 11.90 12.33 -11.38
C GLN A 94 10.71 13.27 -11.31
N GLU A 95 10.66 14.14 -12.31
CA GLU A 95 9.63 15.14 -12.54
C GLU A 95 8.23 14.54 -12.40
N ALA A 96 7.36 15.34 -11.80
CA ALA A 96 5.96 15.03 -11.57
C ALA A 96 5.27 14.50 -12.84
N ALA A 97 4.76 13.27 -12.78
CA ALA A 97 3.66 12.86 -13.62
C ALA A 97 2.34 13.15 -12.88
N PRO A 98 1.38 13.90 -13.46
CA PRO A 98 0.10 14.15 -12.84
C PRO A 98 -0.75 12.88 -12.69
N SER A 99 -1.60 12.93 -11.67
CA SER A 99 -2.59 11.94 -11.26
C SER A 99 -3.46 11.33 -12.37
N GLU A 100 -3.87 10.09 -12.09
CA GLU A 100 -5.17 9.50 -12.39
C GLU A 100 -5.71 9.64 -13.82
N ILE A 101 -5.53 8.55 -14.58
CA ILE A 101 -6.52 8.15 -15.58
C ILE A 101 -6.88 6.69 -15.28
N ALA A 102 -8.18 6.44 -15.15
CA ALA A 102 -8.80 5.13 -14.93
C ALA A 102 -8.18 4.00 -15.78
N PRO A 103 -8.28 2.73 -15.35
CA PRO A 103 -7.72 1.61 -16.09
C PRO A 103 -8.57 1.39 -17.35
N VAL A 104 -8.22 2.07 -18.44
CA VAL A 104 -8.48 1.54 -19.76
C VAL A 104 -7.43 0.46 -19.95
N GLN A 105 -7.83 -0.79 -19.72
CA GLN A 105 -7.03 -1.98 -20.02
C GLN A 105 -6.71 -1.97 -21.51
N ASN A 106 -5.64 -1.26 -21.88
CA ASN A 106 -5.12 -1.28 -23.22
C ASN A 106 -3.88 -2.16 -23.13
N ASP A 107 -4.07 -3.44 -23.40
CA ASP A 107 -3.03 -4.48 -23.26
C ASP A 107 -1.76 -4.13 -24.04
N ALA A 108 -1.89 -3.31 -25.09
CA ALA A 108 -0.78 -2.73 -25.82
C ALA A 108 0.10 -1.80 -24.96
N ILE A 109 -0.50 -0.94 -24.14
CA ILE A 109 0.23 -0.01 -23.26
C ILE A 109 0.88 -0.79 -22.11
N ALA A 110 0.21 -1.81 -21.58
CA ALA A 110 0.80 -2.70 -20.58
C ALA A 110 2.05 -3.42 -21.12
N LEU A 111 1.99 -3.91 -22.37
CA LEU A 111 3.14 -4.53 -23.01
C LEU A 111 4.31 -3.54 -23.19
N LEU A 112 4.05 -2.32 -23.65
CA LEU A 112 5.09 -1.29 -23.80
C LEU A 112 5.76 -0.92 -22.47
N ASN A 113 4.99 -0.86 -21.38
CA ASN A 113 5.50 -0.61 -20.02
C ASN A 113 6.34 -1.76 -19.45
N ILE A 114 6.16 -2.98 -19.95
CA ILE A 114 7.00 -4.13 -19.59
C ILE A 114 8.30 -4.07 -20.40
N LEU A 115 8.22 -3.78 -21.70
CA LEU A 115 9.38 -3.66 -22.58
C LEU A 115 10.32 -2.52 -22.15
N SER A 116 9.79 -1.42 -21.61
CA SER A 116 10.61 -0.30 -21.12
C SER A 116 11.44 -0.61 -19.86
N LYS A 117 11.16 -1.73 -19.19
CA LYS A 117 11.89 -2.20 -17.99
C LYS A 117 12.98 -3.21 -18.30
N LEU A 118 13.10 -3.63 -19.56
CA LEU A 118 14.11 -4.59 -19.99
C LEU A 118 15.39 -3.86 -20.38
N ASP A 119 16.52 -4.52 -20.14
CA ASP A 119 17.83 -4.03 -20.55
C ASP A 119 17.95 -4.03 -22.08
N VAL A 120 18.78 -3.11 -22.60
CA VAL A 120 18.95 -2.89 -24.05
C VAL A 120 19.33 -4.18 -24.79
N GLU A 121 20.15 -5.03 -24.17
CA GLU A 121 20.58 -6.32 -24.72
C GLU A 121 19.43 -7.33 -24.90
N ASP A 122 18.42 -7.28 -24.04
CA ASP A 122 17.25 -8.15 -24.14
C ASP A 122 16.19 -7.55 -25.07
N LEU A 123 16.11 -6.22 -25.14
CA LEU A 123 15.24 -5.51 -26.07
C LEU A 123 15.64 -5.78 -27.53
N GLU A 124 16.93 -5.86 -27.84
CA GLU A 124 17.44 -6.22 -29.17
C GLU A 124 17.08 -7.65 -29.62
N LYS A 125 16.89 -8.57 -28.68
CA LYS A 125 16.47 -9.95 -28.97
C LYS A 125 14.97 -10.07 -29.21
N ILE A 126 14.20 -9.06 -28.83
CA ILE A 126 12.75 -9.04 -28.93
C ILE A 126 12.34 -8.51 -30.30
N ASN A 127 11.84 -9.41 -31.13
CA ASN A 127 11.24 -9.05 -32.41
C ASN A 127 9.71 -9.27 -32.35
N ILE A 128 8.96 -8.18 -32.18
CA ILE A 128 7.50 -8.22 -32.10
C ILE A 128 6.92 -7.77 -33.46
N PRO A 129 6.21 -8.64 -34.19
CA PRO A 129 5.53 -8.25 -35.40
C PRO A 129 4.49 -7.16 -35.13
N VAL A 130 4.47 -6.12 -35.96
CA VAL A 130 3.55 -4.97 -35.82
C VAL A 130 2.08 -5.40 -35.84
N SER A 131 1.77 -6.53 -36.48
CA SER A 131 0.43 -7.14 -36.50
C SER A 131 -0.07 -7.55 -35.11
N VAL A 132 0.83 -7.84 -34.16
CA VAL A 132 0.48 -8.19 -32.77
C VAL A 132 0.07 -6.92 -32.02
N LEU A 133 0.82 -5.83 -32.15
CA LEU A 133 0.45 -4.54 -31.56
C LEU A 133 -0.90 -4.06 -32.08
N ALA A 134 -1.14 -4.17 -33.39
CA ALA A 134 -2.40 -3.78 -34.00
C ALA A 134 -3.62 -4.60 -33.52
N LYS A 135 -3.42 -5.85 -33.06
CA LYS A 135 -4.47 -6.68 -32.46
C LYS A 135 -4.80 -6.24 -31.04
N LEU A 136 -3.77 -5.91 -30.25
CA LEU A 136 -3.93 -5.44 -28.87
C LEU A 136 -4.64 -4.08 -28.80
N PHE A 137 -4.42 -3.20 -29.78
CA PHE A 137 -5.13 -1.92 -29.88
C PHE A 137 -6.57 -2.01 -30.41
N LYS A 138 -6.98 -3.15 -30.99
CA LYS A 138 -8.31 -3.35 -31.60
C LYS A 138 -9.26 -4.17 -30.74
N GLN A 139 -8.88 -4.53 -29.52
CA GLN A 139 -9.80 -5.23 -28.61
C GLN A 139 -10.93 -4.27 -28.20
N PRO A 140 -12.20 -4.70 -28.32
CA PRO A 140 -13.37 -3.88 -27.99
C PRO A 140 -13.52 -3.65 -26.49
#